data_AF-N9TE52-F1
#
_entry.id   AF-N9TE52-F1
#
_cell.length_a   1.000
_cell.length_b   1.000
_cell.length_c   1.000
_cell.angle_alpha   90.00
_cell.angle_beta   90.00
_cell.angle_gamma   90.00
#
_symmetry.space_group_name_H-M   'P 1'
#
loop_
_entity.id
_entity.type
_entity.pdbx_description
1 polymer ?
#
loop_
_entity_poly.entity_id
_entity_poly.type
_entity_poly.pdbx_seq_one_letter_code
_entity_poly.pdbx_strand_id
1 'polypeptide(L)'
;MPKTSKKTYREQRAAKKAAKECKAIKLQNEENEYKKLPKSFVIRRGKIGKSSKALVQDTRFVMLPLTAINLQERPSNTLSDLKFAAMEMCVSHMLIYSNSASGLHLRIGKLPRGPTCLFKVEEYTLRKDIQKSSGIMYPPNSPEMTTSPLLILNGFNQGGEQLKTLRIVLQQLFPPIQASVAKIKKYRRALLFNYDKETDMVELRHYVIRVRDSKREDIEGNNEDEEKEEKVVLPVNKMGKENIEKQKSYVKLIDIVIS
;
A
#
# COMPACT_ATOMS: atom_id res chain seq x y z
N MET A 1 -32.75 -10.17 -43.28
CA MET A 1 -31.99 -9.01 -42.78
C MET A 1 -32.79 -8.32 -41.67
N PRO A 2 -32.42 -8.39 -40.39
CA PRO A 2 -33.16 -7.68 -39.34
C PRO A 2 -32.79 -6.19 -39.35
N LYS A 3 -33.81 -5.32 -39.47
CA LYS A 3 -33.67 -3.87 -39.47
C LYS A 3 -33.34 -3.39 -38.06
N THR A 4 -32.16 -2.81 -37.84
CA THR A 4 -31.81 -2.13 -36.59
C THR A 4 -32.70 -0.91 -36.40
N SER A 5 -33.62 -0.98 -35.44
CA SER A 5 -34.48 0.13 -35.02
C SER A 5 -33.63 1.31 -34.52
N LYS A 6 -33.75 2.48 -35.16
CA LYS A 6 -33.10 3.71 -34.71
C LYS A 6 -33.81 4.20 -33.45
N LYS A 7 -33.12 4.14 -32.30
CA LYS A 7 -33.64 4.58 -30.99
C LYS A 7 -34.24 5.98 -31.06
N THR A 8 -35.44 6.14 -30.54
CA THR A 8 -36.19 7.41 -30.52
C THR A 8 -35.42 8.46 -29.70
N TYR A 9 -35.48 9.75 -30.07
CA TYR A 9 -34.78 10.84 -29.35
C TYR A 9 -35.10 10.85 -27.82
N ARG A 10 -36.33 10.51 -27.44
CA ARG A 10 -36.76 10.36 -26.03
C ARG A 10 -36.02 9.24 -25.30
N GLU A 11 -35.82 8.08 -25.94
CA GLU A 11 -35.07 6.95 -25.38
C GLU A 11 -33.58 7.29 -25.22
N GLN A 12 -33.00 8.01 -26.18
CA GLN A 12 -31.60 8.45 -26.09
C GLN A 12 -31.40 9.43 -24.93
N ARG A 13 -32.36 10.33 -24.68
CA ARG A 13 -32.31 11.29 -23.57
C ARG A 13 -32.54 10.62 -22.21
N ALA A 14 -33.45 9.66 -22.14
CA ALA A 14 -33.67 8.83 -20.94
C ALA A 14 -32.43 7.98 -20.61
N ALA A 15 -31.81 7.35 -21.62
CA ALA A 15 -30.58 6.58 -21.44
C ALA A 15 -29.40 7.44 -20.97
N LYS A 16 -29.25 8.67 -21.49
CA LYS A 16 -28.25 9.64 -21.00
C LYS A 16 -28.50 10.06 -19.55
N LYS A 17 -29.76 10.24 -19.15
CA LYS A 17 -30.13 10.58 -17.77
C LYS A 17 -29.82 9.42 -16.81
N ALA A 18 -30.22 8.21 -17.16
CA ALA A 18 -29.92 7.00 -16.38
C ALA A 18 -28.40 6.75 -16.27
N ALA A 19 -27.63 6.94 -17.34
CA ALA A 19 -26.18 6.82 -17.29
C ALA A 19 -25.52 7.85 -16.37
N LYS A 20 -26.07 9.08 -16.30
CA LYS A 20 -25.60 10.13 -15.37
C LYS A 20 -25.91 9.77 -13.91
N GLU A 21 -27.09 9.22 -13.64
CA GLU A 21 -27.50 8.76 -12.31
C GLU A 21 -26.66 7.55 -11.85
N CYS A 22 -26.44 6.54 -12.70
CA CYS A 22 -25.54 5.43 -12.40
C CYS A 22 -24.10 5.88 -12.14
N LYS A 23 -23.60 6.89 -12.88
CA LYS A 23 -22.27 7.47 -12.66
C LYS A 23 -22.19 8.18 -11.31
N ALA A 24 -23.25 8.89 -10.90
CA ALA A 24 -23.31 9.56 -9.60
C ALA A 24 -23.33 8.56 -8.44
N ILE A 25 -24.14 7.49 -8.55
CA ILE A 25 -24.18 6.41 -7.53
C ILE A 25 -22.82 5.72 -7.43
N LYS A 26 -22.15 5.48 -8.56
CA LYS A 26 -20.81 4.87 -8.57
C LYS A 26 -19.77 5.73 -7.86
N LEU A 27 -19.76 7.05 -8.13
CA LEU A 27 -18.89 8.01 -7.45
C LEU A 27 -19.14 8.03 -5.93
N GLN A 28 -20.41 8.05 -5.51
CA GLN A 28 -20.76 8.00 -4.08
C GLN A 28 -20.28 6.71 -3.40
N ASN A 29 -20.38 5.57 -4.08
CA ASN A 29 -19.88 4.30 -3.57
C ASN A 29 -18.35 4.30 -3.45
N GLU A 30 -17.64 4.83 -4.45
CA GLU A 30 -16.17 4.97 -4.43
C GLU A 30 -15.72 5.92 -3.29
N GLU A 31 -16.44 7.01 -3.04
CA GLU A 31 -16.18 7.91 -1.92
C GLU A 31 -16.39 7.23 -0.56
N ASN A 32 -17.44 6.41 -0.43
CA ASN A 32 -17.74 5.67 0.78
C ASN A 32 -16.69 4.59 1.06
N GLU A 33 -16.24 3.87 0.03
CA GLU A 33 -15.12 2.94 0.15
C GLU A 33 -13.82 3.68 0.54
N TYR A 34 -13.58 4.85 -0.06
CA TYR A 34 -12.41 5.68 0.24
C TYR A 34 -12.41 6.19 1.69
N LYS A 35 -13.58 6.46 2.28
CA LYS A 35 -13.71 6.82 3.70
C LYS A 35 -13.43 5.64 4.63
N LYS A 36 -13.71 4.42 4.20
CA LYS A 36 -13.50 3.20 5.01
C LYS A 36 -12.05 2.73 5.01
N LEU A 37 -11.26 3.07 4.00
CA LEU A 37 -9.85 2.70 3.91
C LEU A 37 -9.04 3.29 5.08
N PRO A 38 -8.11 2.52 5.67
CA PRO A 38 -7.25 3.04 6.72
C PRO A 38 -6.29 4.07 6.13
N LYS A 39 -6.49 5.34 6.49
CA LYS A 39 -5.60 6.44 6.12
C LYS A 39 -4.61 6.70 7.23
N SER A 40 -3.40 7.10 6.86
CA SER A 40 -2.37 7.43 7.83
C SER A 40 -1.84 8.85 7.63
N PHE A 41 -1.56 9.51 8.75
CA PHE A 41 -0.84 10.78 8.79
C PHE A 41 0.55 10.58 9.32
N VAL A 42 1.52 11.07 8.58
CA VAL A 42 2.91 11.09 9.01
C VAL A 42 3.28 12.54 9.27
N ILE A 43 3.56 12.83 10.53
CA ILE A 43 3.84 14.17 11.03
C ILE A 43 5.10 14.25 11.87
N ARG A 44 5.70 15.43 11.95
CA ARG A 44 6.79 15.76 12.87
C ARG A 44 6.28 16.69 13.97
N ARG A 45 6.82 16.53 15.18
CA ARG A 45 6.51 17.34 16.35
C ARG A 45 7.75 18.09 16.82
N GLY A 46 7.59 19.38 17.09
CA GLY A 46 8.66 20.23 17.60
C GLY A 46 9.76 20.52 16.59
N LYS A 47 10.92 20.93 17.10
CA LYS A 47 12.10 21.24 16.28
C LYS A 47 12.89 19.96 16.02
N ILE A 48 12.96 19.57 14.75
CA ILE A 48 13.61 18.34 14.27
C ILE A 48 14.67 18.73 13.22
N GLY A 49 15.80 18.00 13.21
CA GLY A 49 16.93 18.22 12.29
C GLY A 49 16.57 18.01 10.81
N LYS A 50 17.42 18.49 9.89
CA LYS A 50 17.18 18.41 8.44
C LYS A 50 17.03 16.96 7.95
N SER A 51 17.90 16.06 8.39
CA SER A 51 17.88 14.65 8.01
C SER A 51 16.60 13.96 8.46
N SER A 52 16.19 14.15 9.72
CA SER A 52 14.96 13.60 10.24
C SER A 52 13.70 14.20 9.58
N LYS A 53 13.74 15.45 9.09
CA LYS A 53 12.67 15.99 8.22
C LYS A 53 12.59 15.25 6.88
N ALA A 54 13.73 14.89 6.29
CA ALA A 54 13.76 14.08 5.09
C ALA A 54 13.22 12.66 5.35
N LEU A 55 13.53 12.07 6.51
CA LEU A 55 12.94 10.78 6.93
C LEU A 55 11.40 10.84 7.04
N VAL A 56 10.83 11.94 7.55
CA VAL A 56 9.36 12.14 7.56
C VAL A 56 8.80 12.18 6.13
N GLN A 57 9.51 12.80 5.19
CA GLN A 57 9.09 12.80 3.78
C GLN A 57 9.20 11.40 3.17
N ASP A 58 10.29 10.68 3.45
CA ASP A 58 10.52 9.32 2.94
C ASP A 58 9.47 8.33 3.46
N THR A 59 9.08 8.44 4.72
CA THR A 59 8.00 7.63 5.30
C THR A 59 6.64 7.96 4.72
N ARG A 60 6.35 9.24 4.40
CA ARG A 60 5.15 9.59 3.62
C ARG A 60 5.13 8.90 2.25
N PHE A 61 6.29 8.80 1.59
CA PHE A 61 6.39 8.10 0.31
C PHE A 61 6.13 6.60 0.42
N VAL A 62 6.64 5.95 1.48
CA VAL A 62 6.37 4.53 1.75
C VAL A 62 4.86 4.31 1.91
N MET A 63 4.17 5.19 2.63
CA MET A 63 2.76 5.04 2.98
C MET A 63 1.75 5.44 1.88
N LEU A 64 2.21 5.96 0.74
CA LEU A 64 1.33 6.29 -0.40
C LEU A 64 0.49 5.08 -0.86
N PRO A 65 -0.72 5.28 -1.42
CA PRO A 65 -1.41 6.55 -1.65
C PRO A 65 -2.24 7.05 -0.45
N LEU A 66 -2.33 6.28 0.64
CA LEU A 66 -3.27 6.51 1.75
C LEU A 66 -2.79 7.56 2.76
N THR A 67 -1.83 8.40 2.34
CA THR A 67 -1.15 9.40 3.17
C THR A 67 -1.02 10.70 2.39
N ALA A 68 -1.20 11.82 3.10
CA ALA A 68 -1.01 13.14 2.53
C ALA A 68 0.48 13.49 2.41
N ILE A 69 1.01 13.48 1.19
CA ILE A 69 2.42 13.84 0.91
C ILE A 69 2.71 15.33 1.15
N ASN A 70 1.76 16.21 0.81
CA ASN A 70 1.91 17.66 0.85
C ASN A 70 1.47 18.29 2.19
N LEU A 71 1.25 17.48 3.22
CA LEU A 71 0.84 17.97 4.53
C LEU A 71 1.93 18.88 5.12
N GLN A 72 1.60 20.13 5.41
CA GLN A 72 2.55 21.09 5.98
C GLN A 72 2.45 21.13 7.50
N GLU A 73 3.53 20.73 8.17
CA GLU A 73 3.58 20.68 9.62
C GLU A 73 4.29 21.91 10.19
N ARG A 74 3.65 22.57 11.14
CA ARG A 74 4.28 23.64 11.93
C ARG A 74 4.82 23.06 13.24
N PRO A 75 6.00 23.50 13.70
CA PRO A 75 6.58 23.03 14.96
C PRO A 75 5.78 23.47 16.19
N SER A 76 4.92 24.49 16.05
CA SER A 76 4.03 25.02 17.08
C SER A 76 2.78 24.17 17.32
N ASN A 77 2.48 23.21 16.43
CA ASN A 77 1.24 22.44 16.53
C ASN A 77 1.23 21.57 17.79
N THR A 78 0.13 21.61 18.53
CA THR A 78 -0.07 20.71 19.67
C THR A 78 -0.60 19.35 19.20
N LEU A 79 -0.41 18.31 20.01
CA LEU A 79 -0.94 16.97 19.71
C LEU A 79 -2.47 16.96 19.63
N SER A 80 -3.13 17.80 20.43
CA SER A 80 -4.58 17.94 20.42
C SER A 80 -5.06 18.48 19.08
N ASP A 81 -4.45 19.54 18.56
CA ASP A 81 -4.81 20.13 17.27
C ASP A 81 -4.61 19.15 16.12
N LEU A 82 -3.48 18.43 16.14
CA LEU A 82 -3.17 17.41 15.15
C LEU A 82 -4.18 16.26 15.18
N LYS A 83 -4.63 15.87 16.37
CA LYS A 83 -5.68 14.86 16.55
C LYS A 83 -7.01 15.35 15.97
N PHE A 84 -7.42 16.58 16.27
CA PHE A 84 -8.65 17.16 15.72
C PHE A 84 -8.60 17.25 14.18
N ALA A 85 -7.50 17.73 13.61
CA ALA A 85 -7.30 17.79 12.17
C ALA A 85 -7.34 16.39 11.51
N ALA A 86 -6.73 15.40 12.15
CA ALA A 86 -6.77 14.01 11.68
C ALA A 86 -8.19 13.41 11.72
N MET A 87 -8.98 13.76 12.74
CA MET A 87 -10.38 13.34 12.83
C MET A 87 -11.24 13.96 11.73
N GLU A 88 -11.04 15.25 11.43
CA GLU A 88 -11.76 15.94 10.34
C GLU A 88 -11.46 15.31 8.97
N MET A 89 -10.21 14.91 8.74
CA MET A 89 -9.79 14.24 7.50
C MET A 89 -10.06 12.71 7.49
N CYS A 90 -10.77 12.18 8.49
CA CYS A 90 -11.10 10.76 8.63
C CYS A 90 -9.87 9.84 8.57
N VAL A 91 -8.81 10.23 9.27
CA VAL A 91 -7.56 9.47 9.36
C VAL A 91 -7.63 8.47 10.51
N SER A 92 -7.25 7.23 10.25
CA SER A 92 -7.30 6.17 11.26
C SER A 92 -6.01 6.05 12.07
N HIS A 93 -4.86 6.35 11.47
CA HIS A 93 -3.56 6.19 12.12
C HIS A 93 -2.69 7.44 12.02
N MET A 94 -1.91 7.70 13.05
CA MET A 94 -0.96 8.81 13.09
C MET A 94 0.43 8.31 13.46
N LEU A 95 1.40 8.65 12.64
CA LEU A 95 2.82 8.43 12.81
C LEU A 95 3.45 9.79 13.15
N ILE A 96 4.04 9.90 14.34
CA ILE A 96 4.60 11.15 14.84
C ILE A 96 6.08 10.97 15.11
N TYR A 97 6.92 11.68 14.36
CA TYR A 97 8.32 11.83 14.67
C TYR A 97 8.51 12.96 15.67
N SER A 98 9.25 12.69 16.75
CA SER A 98 9.54 13.66 17.81
C SER A 98 10.99 13.52 18.21
N ASN A 99 11.70 14.65 18.33
CA ASN A 99 13.04 14.63 18.92
C ASN A 99 12.93 14.80 20.44
N SER A 100 13.69 14.00 21.19
CA SER A 100 13.85 14.08 22.65
C SER A 100 15.34 14.19 22.97
N ALA A 101 15.71 14.41 24.23
CA ALA A 101 17.11 14.39 24.67
C ALA A 101 17.80 13.04 24.38
N SER A 102 17.02 11.94 24.38
CA SER A 102 17.52 10.59 24.09
C SER A 102 17.71 10.29 22.59
N GLY A 103 17.16 11.12 21.70
CA GLY A 103 17.21 10.91 20.25
C GLY A 103 15.85 11.03 19.56
N LEU A 104 15.76 10.47 18.36
CA LEU A 104 14.56 10.49 17.54
C LEU A 104 13.61 9.37 17.96
N HIS A 105 12.35 9.73 18.18
CA HIS A 105 11.30 8.79 18.50
C HIS A 105 10.21 8.80 17.43
N LEU A 106 9.68 7.63 17.11
CA LEU A 106 8.52 7.42 16.27
C LEU A 106 7.35 6.92 17.12
N ARG A 107 6.24 7.65 17.13
CA ARG A 107 4.99 7.20 17.75
C ARG A 107 4.01 6.76 16.68
N ILE A 108 3.47 5.57 16.79
CA ILE A 108 2.41 5.05 15.90
C ILE A 108 1.16 4.89 16.76
N GLY A 109 0.15 5.71 16.51
CA GLY A 109 -1.09 5.72 17.29
C GLY A 109 -2.32 5.51 16.42
N LYS A 110 -3.30 4.76 16.95
CA LYS A 110 -4.63 4.65 16.36
C LYS A 110 -5.55 5.75 16.89
N LEU A 111 -6.19 6.48 15.98
CA LEU A 111 -7.15 7.55 16.30
C LEU A 111 -8.60 7.05 16.11
N PRO A 112 -9.60 7.60 16.83
CA PRO A 112 -9.52 8.61 17.89
C PRO A 112 -9.22 8.04 19.29
N ARG A 113 -9.46 6.74 19.47
CA ARG A 113 -9.12 5.93 20.66
C ARG A 113 -8.42 4.66 20.19
N GLY A 114 -7.31 4.33 20.82
CA GLY A 114 -6.57 3.12 20.52
C GLY A 114 -5.18 3.11 21.16
N PRO A 115 -4.49 1.98 21.05
CA PRO A 115 -3.12 1.86 21.54
C PRO A 115 -2.19 2.78 20.76
N THR A 116 -1.13 3.23 21.43
CA THR A 116 -0.03 3.98 20.83
C THR A 116 1.27 3.23 21.12
N CYS A 117 1.99 2.90 20.06
CA CYS A 117 3.30 2.28 20.14
C CYS A 117 4.37 3.37 20.01
N LEU A 118 5.37 3.36 20.90
CA LEU A 118 6.49 4.28 20.88
C LEU A 118 7.76 3.50 20.51
N PHE A 119 8.47 3.98 19.52
CA PHE A 119 9.74 3.46 19.06
C PHE A 119 10.83 4.51 19.25
N LYS A 120 12.00 4.07 19.69
CA LYS A 120 13.24 4.83 19.55
C LYS A 120 13.85 4.42 18.21
N VAL A 121 14.20 5.41 17.39
CA VAL A 121 14.89 5.17 16.12
C VAL A 121 16.38 5.18 16.44
N GLU A 122 17.03 4.02 16.30
CA GLU A 122 18.48 3.90 16.50
C GLU A 122 19.21 4.32 15.23
N GLU A 123 18.94 3.63 14.12
CA GLU A 123 19.54 3.90 12.82
C GLU A 123 18.46 4.33 11.81
N TYR A 124 18.87 5.13 10.84
CA TYR A 124 18.02 5.50 9.70
C TYR A 124 18.86 5.78 8.46
N THR A 125 18.34 5.36 7.31
CA THR A 125 18.89 5.67 6.00
C THR A 125 17.92 6.52 5.20
N LEU A 126 18.42 7.54 4.51
CA LEU A 126 17.60 8.42 3.70
C LEU A 126 17.44 7.84 2.30
N ARG A 127 16.25 8.05 1.71
CA ARG A 127 15.95 7.64 0.34
C ARG A 127 16.98 8.17 -0.65
N LYS A 128 17.44 9.42 -0.47
CA LYS A 128 18.42 10.06 -1.36
C LYS A 128 19.74 9.30 -1.40
N ASP A 129 20.18 8.73 -0.28
CA ASP A 129 21.45 8.04 -0.19
C ASP A 129 21.34 6.63 -0.78
N ILE A 130 20.20 5.97 -0.56
CA ILE A 130 19.88 4.68 -1.20
C ILE A 130 19.75 4.85 -2.72
N GLN A 131 19.14 5.94 -3.20
CA GLN A 131 19.03 6.23 -4.63
C GLN A 131 20.39 6.43 -5.29
N LYS A 132 21.33 7.09 -4.59
CA LYS A 132 22.71 7.25 -5.07
C LYS A 132 23.45 5.92 -5.12
N SER A 133 23.30 5.09 -4.09
CA SER A 133 23.98 3.79 -3.98
C SER A 133 23.41 2.74 -4.97
N SER A 134 22.09 2.60 -5.01
CA SER A 134 21.43 1.60 -5.85
C SER A 134 21.31 1.99 -7.33
N GLY A 135 21.44 3.28 -7.65
CA GLY A 135 21.20 3.83 -8.99
C GLY A 135 19.73 3.78 -9.43
N ILE A 136 18.81 3.36 -8.56
CA ILE A 136 17.39 3.19 -8.88
C ILE A 136 16.59 4.36 -8.27
N MET A 137 16.00 5.17 -9.14
CA MET A 137 15.14 6.28 -8.74
C MET A 137 13.69 6.03 -9.13
N TYR A 138 12.81 5.91 -8.13
CA TYR A 138 11.35 5.94 -8.34
C TYR A 138 10.83 7.35 -8.08
N PRO A 139 10.32 8.08 -9.09
CA PRO A 139 9.68 9.38 -8.86
C PRO A 139 8.34 9.23 -8.12
N PRO A 140 7.82 10.30 -7.49
CA PRO A 140 6.52 10.30 -6.81
C PRO A 140 5.35 9.81 -7.68
N ASN A 141 5.37 10.16 -8.96
CA ASN A 141 4.31 9.87 -9.93
C ASN A 141 4.47 8.50 -10.62
N SER A 142 5.40 7.67 -10.13
CA SER A 142 5.60 6.34 -10.69
C SER A 142 4.42 5.42 -10.35
N PRO A 143 4.05 4.48 -11.24
CA PRO A 143 2.92 3.57 -11.02
C PRO A 143 3.12 2.68 -9.78
N GLU A 144 4.36 2.46 -9.36
CA GLU A 144 4.70 1.77 -8.12
C GLU A 144 4.16 2.52 -6.89
N MET A 145 4.27 3.86 -6.87
CA MET A 145 3.84 4.71 -5.75
C MET A 145 2.33 4.91 -5.69
N THR A 146 1.60 4.69 -6.79
CA THR A 146 0.14 4.73 -6.82
C THR A 146 -0.49 3.58 -6.03
N THR A 147 0.24 2.47 -5.88
CA THR A 147 -0.26 1.27 -5.20
C THR A 147 0.16 1.22 -3.72
N SER A 148 -0.73 0.79 -2.82
CA SER A 148 -0.39 0.61 -1.41
C SER A 148 0.58 -0.59 -1.22
N PRO A 149 1.56 -0.49 -0.30
CA PRO A 149 2.50 -1.59 -0.07
C PRO A 149 1.86 -2.79 0.63
N LEU A 150 2.37 -3.98 0.33
CA LEU A 150 2.06 -5.22 1.03
C LEU A 150 2.77 -5.27 2.38
N LEU A 151 2.03 -5.46 3.47
CA LEU A 151 2.64 -5.68 4.78
C LEU A 151 3.13 -7.12 4.92
N ILE A 152 4.40 -7.30 5.25
CA ILE A 152 5.03 -8.57 5.61
C ILE A 152 5.55 -8.42 7.05
N LEU A 153 5.12 -9.32 7.93
CA LEU A 153 5.54 -9.33 9.33
C LEU A 153 6.32 -10.61 9.61
N ASN A 154 7.58 -10.47 10.03
CA ASN A 154 8.44 -11.58 10.43
C ASN A 154 8.83 -11.45 11.91
N GLY A 155 8.89 -12.57 12.63
CA GLY A 155 9.30 -12.60 14.05
C GLY A 155 8.26 -12.17 15.09
N PHE A 156 7.17 -11.50 14.72
CA PHE A 156 6.16 -10.97 15.66
C PHE A 156 5.34 -12.00 16.46
N ASN A 157 5.45 -13.30 16.14
CA ASN A 157 4.76 -14.35 16.90
C ASN A 157 5.50 -14.77 18.17
N GLN A 158 6.80 -14.43 18.30
CA GLN A 158 7.70 -15.01 19.29
C GLN A 158 7.83 -14.18 20.58
N GLY A 159 7.18 -13.02 20.68
CA GLY A 159 7.26 -12.17 21.86
C GLY A 159 5.96 -11.96 22.62
N GLY A 160 6.05 -11.11 23.64
CA GLY A 160 4.98 -10.87 24.62
C GLY A 160 3.74 -10.18 24.08
N GLU A 161 2.80 -9.86 24.98
CA GLU A 161 1.52 -9.21 24.64
C GLU A 161 1.68 -7.85 23.93
N GLN A 162 2.78 -7.15 24.21
CA GLN A 162 3.14 -5.90 23.56
C GLN A 162 3.38 -6.08 22.05
N LEU A 163 4.06 -7.15 21.62
CA LEU A 163 4.28 -7.42 20.19
C LEU A 163 3.02 -7.87 19.48
N LYS A 164 2.11 -8.57 20.19
CA LYS A 164 0.78 -8.89 19.64
C LYS A 164 -0.01 -7.61 19.37
N THR A 165 0.02 -6.67 20.31
CA THR A 165 -0.61 -5.35 20.14
C THR A 165 0.01 -4.60 18.98
N LEU A 166 1.34 -4.58 18.88
CA LEU A 166 2.06 -3.95 17.78
C LEU A 166 1.69 -4.57 16.42
N ARG A 167 1.67 -5.90 16.34
CA ARG A 167 1.23 -6.61 15.13
C ARG A 167 -0.16 -6.16 14.70
N ILE A 168 -1.11 -6.05 15.64
CA ILE A 168 -2.48 -5.61 15.35
C ILE A 168 -2.48 -4.16 14.83
N VAL A 169 -1.70 -3.26 15.45
CA VAL A 169 -1.59 -1.86 15.01
C VAL A 169 -0.99 -1.77 13.60
N LEU A 170 0.08 -2.52 13.31
CA LEU A 170 0.70 -2.56 11.99
C LEU A 170 -0.24 -3.15 10.94
N GLN A 171 -0.99 -4.20 11.27
CA GLN A 171 -1.99 -4.78 10.37
C GLN A 171 -3.13 -3.80 10.05
N GLN A 172 -3.59 -3.03 11.04
CA GLN A 172 -4.65 -2.05 10.87
C GLN A 172 -4.21 -0.80 10.10
N LEU A 173 -2.90 -0.54 10.07
CA LEU A 173 -2.31 0.59 9.36
C LEU A 173 -2.45 0.45 7.82
N PHE A 174 -2.53 -0.78 7.32
CA PHE A 174 -2.67 -1.08 5.89
C PHE A 174 -4.05 -1.64 5.57
N PRO A 175 -4.55 -1.46 4.33
CA PRO A 175 -5.83 -2.03 3.95
C PRO A 175 -5.79 -3.56 4.05
N PRO A 176 -6.85 -4.20 4.58
CA PRO A 176 -6.88 -5.64 4.73
C PRO A 176 -6.82 -6.31 3.35
N ILE A 177 -5.98 -7.35 3.24
CA ILE A 177 -5.77 -8.07 1.99
C ILE A 177 -6.57 -9.37 2.02
N GLN A 178 -7.45 -9.55 1.05
CA GLN A 178 -8.13 -10.81 0.79
C GLN A 178 -7.45 -11.51 -0.39
N ALA A 179 -6.74 -12.61 -0.12
CA ALA A 179 -5.95 -13.32 -1.13
C ALA A 179 -6.79 -13.87 -2.31
N SER A 180 -8.08 -14.13 -2.09
CA SER A 180 -9.01 -14.65 -3.11
C SER A 180 -9.39 -13.63 -4.18
N VAL A 181 -9.39 -12.33 -3.87
CA VAL A 181 -9.86 -11.24 -4.77
C VAL A 181 -8.70 -10.35 -5.23
N ALA A 182 -7.52 -10.55 -4.64
CA ALA A 182 -6.32 -9.76 -4.84
C ALA A 182 -5.71 -9.94 -6.25
N LYS A 183 -5.77 -8.90 -7.09
CA LYS A 183 -5.04 -8.86 -8.38
C LYS A 183 -3.55 -8.61 -8.15
N ILE A 184 -2.69 -9.48 -8.66
CA ILE A 184 -1.21 -9.38 -8.53
C ILE A 184 -0.68 -8.03 -9.05
N LYS A 185 -1.26 -7.50 -10.14
CA LYS A 185 -0.88 -6.20 -10.73
C LYS A 185 -1.00 -5.01 -9.75
N LYS A 186 -1.80 -5.13 -8.69
CA LYS A 186 -1.99 -4.10 -7.66
C LYS A 186 -0.81 -4.04 -6.68
N TYR A 187 -0.03 -5.10 -6.56
CA TYR A 187 1.02 -5.21 -5.54
C TYR A 187 2.40 -5.08 -6.16
N ARG A 188 2.88 -3.84 -6.23
CA ARG A 188 4.22 -3.51 -6.74
C ARG A 188 5.22 -3.21 -5.63
N ARG A 189 4.76 -3.13 -4.39
CA ARG A 189 5.57 -2.75 -3.23
C ARG A 189 5.29 -3.67 -2.06
N ALA A 190 6.31 -3.93 -1.26
CA ALA A 190 6.22 -4.65 0.00
C ALA A 190 6.93 -3.86 1.09
N LEU A 191 6.44 -3.99 2.31
CA LEU A 191 7.01 -3.43 3.52
C LEU A 191 7.21 -4.60 4.48
N LEU A 192 8.46 -4.94 4.72
CA LEU A 192 8.88 -5.97 5.65
C LEU A 192 9.16 -5.32 7.00
N PHE A 193 8.47 -5.80 8.03
CA PHE A 193 8.90 -5.61 9.40
C PHE A 193 9.53 -6.91 9.87
N ASN A 194 10.79 -6.83 10.32
CA ASN A 194 11.50 -7.95 10.89
C ASN A 194 11.74 -7.67 12.39
N TYR A 195 11.22 -8.53 13.25
CA TYR A 195 11.50 -8.47 14.67
C TYR A 195 12.56 -9.49 15.02
N ASP A 196 13.65 -9.03 15.63
CA ASP A 196 14.68 -9.88 16.22
C ASP A 196 14.49 -9.95 17.75
N LYS A 197 14.47 -11.18 18.28
CA LYS A 197 14.23 -11.45 19.70
C LYS A 197 15.48 -11.20 20.55
N GLU A 198 16.67 -11.37 19.97
CA GLU A 198 17.93 -11.23 20.73
C GLU A 198 18.26 -9.77 21.00
N THR A 199 18.07 -8.92 19.99
CA THR A 199 18.35 -7.48 20.06
C THR A 199 17.15 -6.64 20.48
N ASP A 200 15.93 -7.21 20.49
CA ASP A 200 14.66 -6.51 20.68
C ASP A 200 14.45 -5.34 19.70
N MET A 201 15.05 -5.45 18.51
CA MET A 201 14.97 -4.44 17.46
C MET A 201 13.95 -4.83 16.40
N VAL A 202 13.28 -3.81 15.86
CA VAL A 202 12.39 -3.96 14.71
C VAL A 202 13.01 -3.27 13.51
N GLU A 203 13.41 -4.05 12.52
CA GLU A 203 13.87 -3.50 11.24
C GLU A 203 12.68 -3.26 10.31
N LEU A 204 12.66 -2.10 9.66
CA LEU A 204 11.68 -1.76 8.64
C LEU A 204 12.39 -1.73 7.28
N ARG A 205 11.96 -2.56 6.33
CA ARG A 205 12.54 -2.56 4.97
C ARG A 205 11.45 -2.43 3.93
N HIS A 206 11.64 -1.52 2.99
CA HIS A 206 10.69 -1.31 1.90
C HIS A 206 11.25 -1.94 0.63
N TYR A 207 10.42 -2.65 -0.12
CA TYR A 207 10.85 -3.37 -1.32
C TYR A 207 9.94 -3.04 -2.48
N VAL A 208 10.56 -2.94 -3.66
CA VAL A 208 9.81 -2.91 -4.92
C VAL A 208 9.80 -4.32 -5.48
N ILE A 209 8.58 -4.79 -5.76
CA ILE A 209 8.33 -6.10 -6.36
C ILE A 209 8.50 -5.95 -7.86
N ARG A 210 9.44 -6.72 -8.43
CA ARG A 210 9.52 -6.93 -9.87
C ARG A 210 9.06 -8.34 -10.18
N VAL A 211 8.01 -8.43 -10.98
CA VAL A 211 7.58 -9.70 -11.58
C VAL A 211 8.56 -9.98 -12.72
N ARG A 212 9.15 -11.16 -12.71
CA ARG A 212 9.85 -11.70 -13.87
C ARG A 212 8.95 -12.78 -14.44
N ASP A 213 8.63 -12.65 -15.72
CA ASP A 213 7.96 -13.72 -16.43
C ASP A 213 8.99 -14.83 -16.61
N SER A 214 8.70 -16.01 -16.08
CA SER A 214 9.49 -17.20 -16.37
C SER A 214 9.24 -17.53 -17.83
N LYS A 215 10.16 -17.16 -18.72
CA LYS A 215 10.21 -17.79 -20.04
C LYS A 215 10.42 -19.28 -19.77
N ARG A 216 9.44 -20.10 -20.15
CA ARG A 216 9.71 -21.53 -20.36
C ARG A 216 10.68 -21.56 -21.53
N GLU A 217 11.85 -22.15 -21.33
CA GLU A 217 12.66 -22.57 -22.48
C GLU A 217 11.86 -23.69 -23.14
N ASP A 218 11.09 -23.31 -24.15
CA ASP A 218 10.35 -24.26 -24.97
C ASP A 218 11.40 -25.06 -25.77
N ILE A 219 11.47 -26.37 -25.49
CA ILE A 219 12.07 -27.34 -26.40
C ILE A 219 11.30 -27.21 -27.72
N GLU A 220 12.05 -27.01 -28.80
CA GLU A 220 11.59 -26.71 -30.16
C GLU A 220 10.33 -27.48 -30.59
N GLY A 221 9.38 -26.73 -31.16
CA GLY A 221 8.21 -27.27 -31.85
C GLY A 221 7.43 -26.15 -32.54
N ASN A 222 7.69 -25.97 -33.84
CA ASN A 222 6.97 -25.12 -34.79
C ASN A 222 5.44 -25.09 -34.60
N ASN A 223 4.82 -23.91 -34.69
CA ASN A 223 3.89 -23.52 -35.76
C ASN A 223 3.20 -22.16 -35.46
N GLU A 224 2.77 -21.54 -36.55
CA GLU A 224 2.43 -20.13 -36.79
C GLU A 224 1.16 -19.59 -36.09
N ASP A 225 1.19 -18.27 -35.87
CA ASP A 225 0.15 -17.24 -35.75
C ASP A 225 -1.33 -17.63 -35.52
N GLU A 226 -1.93 -17.12 -34.44
CA GLU A 226 -3.31 -16.60 -34.43
C GLU A 226 -3.55 -15.65 -33.24
N GLU A 227 -3.83 -14.37 -33.52
CA GLU A 227 -4.45 -13.43 -32.58
C GLU A 227 -5.90 -13.86 -32.28
N LYS A 228 -6.21 -14.30 -31.05
CA LYS A 228 -7.60 -14.40 -30.55
C LYS A 228 -7.71 -14.02 -29.07
N GLU A 229 -8.75 -13.25 -28.79
CA GLU A 229 -9.17 -12.71 -27.49
C GLU A 229 -9.19 -13.76 -26.37
N GLU A 230 -8.53 -13.48 -25.23
CA GLU A 230 -8.60 -14.33 -24.03
C GLU A 230 -9.99 -14.24 -23.37
N LYS A 231 -10.91 -15.11 -23.79
CA LYS A 231 -11.88 -15.71 -22.87
C LYS A 231 -11.24 -16.97 -22.28
N VAL A 232 -10.89 -16.91 -20.99
CA VAL A 232 -10.42 -18.08 -20.24
C VAL A 232 -11.60 -19.04 -20.05
N VAL A 233 -11.74 -20.02 -20.95
CA VAL A 233 -12.53 -21.23 -20.68
C VAL A 233 -11.54 -22.31 -20.24
N LEU A 234 -11.70 -22.77 -19.00
CA LEU A 234 -10.86 -23.80 -18.40
C LEU A 234 -11.13 -25.16 -19.09
N PRO A 235 -10.11 -25.90 -19.56
CA PRO A 235 -10.33 -27.25 -20.10
C PRO A 235 -10.60 -28.25 -18.96
N VAL A 236 -11.63 -29.08 -19.15
CA VAL A 236 -12.07 -30.11 -18.19
C VAL A 236 -11.54 -31.48 -18.64
N ASN A 237 -10.84 -32.21 -17.77
CA ASN A 237 -10.48 -33.61 -18.02
C ASN A 237 -11.68 -34.55 -17.84
N LYS A 238 -11.69 -35.70 -18.54
CA LYS A 238 -12.78 -36.70 -18.64
C LYS A 238 -13.28 -37.33 -17.32
N MET A 239 -12.85 -36.86 -16.15
CA MET A 239 -13.30 -37.30 -14.82
C MET A 239 -13.84 -36.16 -13.92
N GLY A 240 -14.11 -34.97 -14.47
CA GLY A 240 -14.93 -33.95 -13.78
C GLY A 240 -14.37 -33.36 -12.49
N LYS A 241 -13.05 -33.44 -12.26
CA LYS A 241 -12.37 -32.74 -11.15
C LYS A 241 -11.43 -31.68 -11.70
N GLU A 242 -11.57 -30.45 -11.20
CA GLU A 242 -10.77 -29.28 -11.58
C GLU A 242 -9.32 -29.44 -11.07
N ASN A 243 -8.36 -29.55 -12.00
CA ASN A 243 -6.93 -29.46 -11.67
C ASN A 243 -6.57 -27.99 -11.44
N ILE A 244 -6.44 -27.59 -10.17
CA ILE A 244 -5.93 -26.27 -9.79
C ILE A 244 -4.40 -26.30 -9.91
N GLU A 245 -3.89 -26.28 -11.13
CA GLU A 245 -2.46 -26.08 -11.39
C GLU A 245 -2.16 -24.58 -11.28
N LYS A 246 -1.88 -24.13 -10.05
CA LYS A 246 -1.55 -22.73 -9.77
C LYS A 246 -0.25 -22.37 -10.50
N GLN A 247 -0.33 -21.54 -11.53
CA GLN A 247 0.81 -20.81 -12.08
C GLN A 247 1.53 -20.08 -10.93
N LYS A 248 2.72 -20.56 -10.54
CA LYS A 248 3.56 -19.91 -9.54
C LYS A 248 4.41 -18.85 -10.24
N SER A 249 3.95 -17.60 -10.21
CA SER A 249 4.78 -16.44 -10.52
C SER A 249 5.71 -16.15 -9.34
N TYR A 250 7.02 -16.16 -9.56
CA TYR A 250 8.00 -15.81 -8.52
C TYR A 250 8.18 -14.28 -8.44
N VAL A 251 8.17 -13.76 -7.21
CA VAL A 251 8.37 -12.33 -6.90
C VAL A 251 9.79 -12.14 -6.39
N LYS A 252 10.60 -11.34 -7.09
CA LYS A 252 11.91 -10.90 -6.57
C LYS A 252 11.71 -9.62 -5.76
N LEU A 253 12.06 -9.67 -4.48
CA LEU A 253 12.15 -8.48 -3.61
C LEU A 253 13.48 -7.77 -3.92
N ILE A 254 13.43 -6.48 -4.23
CA ILE A 254 14.62 -5.63 -4.41
C ILE A 254 14.70 -4.66 -3.23
N ASP A 255 15.86 -4.61 -2.57
CA ASP A 255 16.09 -3.87 -1.34
C ASP A 255 15.93 -2.35 -1.48
N ILE A 256 15.07 -1.74 -0.66
CA ILE A 256 15.15 -0.33 -0.25
C ILE A 256 15.18 -0.34 1.28
N VAL A 257 16.39 -0.45 1.79
CA VAL A 257 16.70 -0.45 3.23
C VAL A 257 16.24 0.89 3.81
N ILE A 258 15.33 0.90 4.77
CA ILE A 258 15.18 2.02 5.71
C ILE A 258 15.41 1.39 7.08
N SER A 259 16.64 0.90 7.27
CA SER A 259 17.19 0.44 8.55
C SER A 259 16.79 1.40 9.66
#